data_AF-A0A0P0VVW8-F1
#
_entry.id   AF-A0A0P0VVW8-F1
#
_cell.length_a   1.000
_cell.length_b   1.000
_cell.length_c   1.000
_cell.angle_alpha   90.00
_cell.angle_beta   90.00
_cell.angle_gamma   90.00
#
_symmetry.space_group_name_H-M   'P 1'
#
loop_
_entity.id
_entity.type
_entity.pdbx_description
1 polymer ?
#
loop_
_entity_poly.entity_id
_entity_poly.type
_entity_poly.pdbx_seq_one_letter_code
_entity_poly.pdbx_strand_id
1 'polypeptide(L)' 'MKALILVGGFGTRLRPLTLSVPKPLVDFGNKPMILHQVSTNTPIFLSHNTVFSVRQA' A
#
# COMPACT_ATOMS: atom_id res chain seq x y z
N MET A 1 -18.33 -0.02 8.34
CA MET A 1 -17.61 -1.22 7.84
C MET A 1 -16.12 -0.94 7.93
N LYS A 2 -15.26 -1.92 8.24
CA LYS A 2 -13.80 -1.72 8.29
C LYS A 2 -13.17 -2.39 7.07
N ALA A 3 -12.37 -1.64 6.30
CA ALA A 3 -11.59 -2.20 5.21
C ALA A 3 -10.13 -2.39 5.66
N LEU A 4 -9.55 -3.55 5.31
CA LEU A 4 -8.17 -3.90 5.63
C LEU A 4 -7.40 -4.12 4.33
N ILE A 5 -6.37 -3.31 4.09
CA ILE A 5 -5.47 -3.44 2.94
C ILE A 5 -4.26 -4.25 3.39
N LEU A 6 -4.21 -5.52 3.00
CA LEU A 6 -3.06 -6.39 3.23
C LEU A 6 -1.98 -6.09 2.19
N VAL A 7 -0.85 -5.56 2.65
CA VAL A 7 0.35 -5.43 1.82
C VAL A 7 1.42 -6.38 2.36
N GLY A 8 1.61 -7.51 1.67
CA GLY A 8 2.54 -8.58 2.06
C GLY A 8 3.76 -8.75 1.13
N GLY A 9 4.84 -9.31 1.69
CA GLY A 9 6.05 -9.76 0.99
C GLY A 9 7.24 -8.80 1.04
N PHE A 10 8.46 -9.31 0.80
CA PHE A 10 9.75 -8.64 1.05
C PHE A 10 10.20 -7.49 0.12
N GLY A 11 9.48 -7.22 -0.97
CA GLY A 11 9.81 -6.09 -1.86
C GLY A 11 11.09 -6.24 -2.66
N THR A 12 11.65 -7.44 -2.68
CA THR A 12 12.90 -7.77 -3.37
C THR A 12 12.90 -7.41 -4.86
N ARG A 13 11.74 -7.44 -5.53
CA ARG A 13 11.58 -7.06 -6.95
C ARG A 13 11.63 -5.55 -7.21
N LEU A 14 11.38 -4.72 -6.20
CA LEU A 14 11.40 -3.25 -6.30
C LEU A 14 12.61 -2.65 -5.58
N ARG A 15 13.59 -3.47 -5.17
CA ARG A 15 14.87 -2.96 -4.68
C ARG A 15 15.58 -2.23 -5.83
N PRO A 16 16.17 -1.04 -5.59
CA PRO A 16 16.46 -0.42 -4.29
C PRO A 16 15.34 0.46 -3.68
N LEU A 17 14.25 0.73 -4.40
CA LEU A 17 13.21 1.68 -3.98
C LEU A 17 12.50 1.28 -2.66
N THR A 18 12.36 -0.02 -2.41
CA THR A 18 11.73 -0.52 -1.17
C THR A 18 12.66 -0.56 0.05
N LEU A 19 13.92 -0.11 -0.07
CA LEU A 19 14.87 -0.06 1.06
C LEU A 19 14.63 1.17 1.94
N SER A 20 14.29 2.32 1.34
CA SER A 20 14.02 3.57 2.04
C SER A 20 12.52 3.82 2.25
N VAL A 21 11.68 3.31 1.35
CA VAL A 21 10.23 3.56 1.35
C VAL A 21 9.47 2.23 1.43
N PRO A 22 8.48 2.08 2.31
CA PRO A 22 7.68 0.86 2.35
C PRO A 22 6.88 0.71 1.06
N LYS A 23 6.74 -0.52 0.54
CA LYS A 23 6.01 -0.85 -0.70
C LYS A 23 4.71 -0.05 -0.96
N PRO A 24 3.78 0.13 0.00
CA PRO A 24 2.51 0.82 -0.29
C PRO A 24 2.71 2.27 -0.72
N LEU A 25 3.83 2.87 -0.31
CA LEU A 25 4.19 4.26 -0.59
C LEU A 25 5.19 4.40 -1.73
N VAL A 26 5.60 3.30 -2.37
CA VAL A 26 6.43 3.37 -3.58
C VAL A 26 5.59 3.94 -4.71
N ASP A 27 6.14 4.95 -5.38
CA ASP A 27 5.49 5.57 -6.54
C ASP A 27 5.49 4.61 -7.73
N PHE A 28 4.28 4.36 -8.25
CA PHE A 28 4.04 3.57 -9.44
C PHE A 28 3.17 4.37 -10.40
N GLY A 29 3.74 4.79 -11.54
CA GLY A 29 3.02 5.61 -12.52
C GLY A 29 2.57 6.97 -11.97
N ASN A 30 3.51 7.73 -11.38
CA ASN A 30 3.31 9.07 -10.80
C ASN A 30 2.34 9.13 -9.60
N LYS A 31 1.93 7.98 -9.05
CA LYS A 31 1.09 7.90 -7.85
C LYS A 31 1.59 6.80 -6.93
N PRO A 32 1.54 6.96 -5.60
CA PRO A 32 1.87 5.89 -4.67
C PRO A 32 0.97 4.68 -4.88
N MET A 33 1.54 3.48 -4.77
CA MET A 33 0.85 2.19 -4.99
C MET A 33 -0.50 2.08 -4.27
N ILE A 34 -0.59 2.63 -3.06
CA ILE A 34 -1.82 2.62 -2.26
C ILE A 34 -2.97 3.35 -2.95
N LEU A 35 -2.71 4.44 -3.69
CA LEU A 35 -3.78 5.20 -4.35
C LEU A 35 -4.45 4.41 -5.46
N HIS A 36 -3.74 3.50 -6.11
CA HIS A 36 -4.34 2.59 -7.10
C HIS A 36 -5.30 1.58 -6.44
N GLN A 37 -4.97 1.13 -5.22
CA GLN A 37 -5.85 0.25 -4.45
C GLN A 37 -7.07 1.00 -3.89
N VAL A 38 -6.88 2.26 -3.48
CA VAL A 38 -7.94 3.12 -2.94
C VAL A 38 -8.87 3.66 -4.02
N SER A 39 -8.35 4.03 -5.20
CA SER A 39 -9.18 4.48 -6.33
C SER A 39 -10.14 3.41 -6.84
N THR A 40 -9.82 2.15 -6.61
CA THR A 40 -10.68 1.02 -6.98
C THR A 40 -11.79 0.80 -5.95
N ASN A 41 -11.53 1.11 -4.66
CA ASN A 41 -12.39 0.76 -3.53
C ASN A 41 -13.09 1.98 -2.89
N THR A 42 -13.25 3.06 -3.65
CA THR A 42 -13.57 4.41 -3.16
C THR A 42 -14.81 4.54 -2.25
N PRO A 43 -15.97 3.88 -2.50
CA PRO A 43 -17.13 4.05 -1.62
C PRO A 43 -16.95 3.38 -0.25
N ILE A 44 -16.15 2.32 -0.15
CA ILE A 44 -15.97 1.53 1.07
C ILE A 44 -14.84 2.11 1.94
N PHE A 45 -13.82 2.68 1.29
CA PHE A 45 -12.60 3.17 1.92
C PHE A 45 -12.82 4.40 2.82
N LEU A 46 -13.80 5.26 2.56
CA LEU A 46 -14.02 6.48 3.35
C LEU A 46 -14.68 6.24 4.72
N SER A 47 -15.12 5.00 5.01
CA SER A 47 -16.03 4.76 6.13
C SER A 47 -15.38 4.37 7.46
N HIS A 48 -14.14 3.86 7.52
CA HIS A 48 -13.27 3.65 8.71
C HIS A 48 -12.11 2.70 8.31
N ASN A 49 -10.86 3.17 8.26
CA ASN A 49 -9.73 2.35 7.80
C ASN A 49 -8.58 2.23 8.78
N THR A 50 -8.02 1.03 8.81
CA THR A 50 -6.76 0.71 9.47
C THR A 50 -5.86 0.03 8.44
N VAL A 51 -4.80 0.72 8.00
CA VAL A 51 -3.82 0.17 7.07
C VAL A 51 -2.74 -0.54 7.88
N PHE A 52 -2.74 -1.88 7.85
CA PHE A 52 -1.67 -2.68 8.45
C PHE A 52 -0.64 -3.02 7.39
N SER A 53 0.46 -2.26 7.38
CA SER A 53 1.67 -2.67 6.67
C SER A 53 2.51 -3.50 7.64
N VAL A 54 2.66 -4.80 7.36
CA VAL A 54 3.65 -5.61 8.07
C VAL A 54 5.01 -5.11 7.60
N ARG A 55 5.74 -4.40 8.48
CA ARG A 55 7.18 -4.14 8.29
C ARG A 55 7.89 -5.49 8.32
N GLN A 56 7.98 -6.14 7.17
CA GLN A 56 8.87 -7.28 6.99
C GLN A 56 10.24 -6.69 6.62
N ALA A 57 11.25 -7.06 7.43
CA ALA A 57 12.63 -6.59 7.38
C ALA A 57 13.29 -6.75 6.00
#